data_AF-A0A285X5F0-F1
#
_entry.id   AF-A0A285X5F0-F1
#
_cell.length_a   1.000
_cell.length_b   1.000
_cell.length_c   1.000
_cell.angle_alpha   90.00
_cell.angle_beta   90.00
_cell.angle_gamma   90.00
#
_symmetry.space_group_name_H-M   'P 1'
#
loop_
_entity.id
_entity.type
_entity.pdbx_description
1 polymer ?
#
loop_
_entity_poly.entity_id
_entity_poly.type
_entity_poly.pdbx_seq_one_letter_code
_entity_poly.pdbx_strand_id
1 'polypeptide(L)' 'MNNDQLEGKWKQIKGEFKQKYGDLTDDDVTYTEGKFDELLGRLQEKTGRDKEELKREIDRW' A
#
# COMPACT_ATOMS: atom_id res chain seq x y z
N MET A 1 -3.82 13.82 -2.02
CA MET A 1 -4.88 12.92 -2.54
C MET A 1 -5.85 12.55 -1.42
N ASN A 2 -7.11 12.23 -1.77
CA ASN A 2 -8.06 11.57 -0.85
C ASN A 2 -7.86 10.05 -0.88
N ASN A 3 -8.35 9.34 0.15
CA ASN A 3 -8.19 7.89 0.27
C ASN A 3 -8.73 7.13 -0.95
N ASP A 4 -9.89 7.49 -1.50
CA ASP A 4 -10.47 6.81 -2.67
C ASP A 4 -9.53 6.79 -3.88
N GLN A 5 -8.75 7.87 -4.09
CA GLN A 5 -7.79 7.96 -5.19
C GLN A 5 -6.58 7.06 -4.93
N LEU A 6 -6.10 7.01 -3.68
CA LEU A 6 -4.99 6.13 -3.29
C LEU A 6 -5.40 4.64 -3.38
N GLU A 7 -6.64 4.31 -3.05
CA GLU A 7 -7.19 2.97 -3.19
C GLU A 7 -7.27 2.52 -4.64
N GLY A 8 -7.78 3.39 -5.52
CA GLY A 8 -7.81 3.14 -6.96
C GLY A 8 -6.40 2.91 -7.52
N LYS A 9 -5.45 3.75 -7.12
CA LYS A 9 -4.06 3.62 -7.52
C LYS A 9 -3.41 2.35 -6.97
N TRP A 10 -3.65 2.03 -5.70
CA TRP A 10 -3.16 0.80 -5.08
C TRP A 10 -3.57 -0.45 -5.86
N LYS A 11 -4.84 -0.53 -6.31
CA LYS A 11 -5.32 -1.65 -7.12
C LYS A 11 -4.50 -1.86 -8.40
N GLN A 12 -3.94 -0.79 -8.97
CA GLN A 12 -3.08 -0.83 -10.16
C GLN A 12 -1.63 -1.22 -9.81
N ILE A 13 -1.07 -0.61 -8.76
CA ILE A 13 0.38 -0.68 -8.49
C ILE A 13 0.79 -1.80 -7.53
N LYS A 14 -0.15 -2.44 -6.82
CA LYS A 14 0.15 -3.44 -5.76
C LYS A 14 1.12 -4.54 -6.19
N GLY A 15 1.09 -4.95 -7.46
CA GLY A 15 1.99 -5.97 -7.99
C GLY A 15 3.44 -5.50 -8.07
N GLU A 16 3.64 -4.28 -8.61
CA GLU A 16 4.96 -3.65 -8.68
C GLU A 16 5.46 -3.26 -7.28
N PHE A 17 4.55 -2.79 -6.42
CA PHE A 17 4.85 -2.47 -5.03
C PHE A 17 5.36 -3.72 -4.28
N LYS A 18 4.70 -4.87 -4.47
CA LYS A 18 5.15 -6.17 -3.94
C LYS A 18 6.54 -6.55 -4.47
N GLN A 19 6.82 -6.32 -5.76
CA GLN A 19 8.14 -6.61 -6.33
C GLN A 19 9.25 -5.71 -5.77
N LYS A 20 8.95 -4.43 -5.53
CA LYS A 20 9.90 -3.49 -4.94
C LYS A 20 10.27 -3.87 -3.51
N TYR A 21 9.29 -4.28 -2.72
CA TYR A 21 9.49 -4.74 -1.35
C TYR A 21 9.44 -6.26 -1.33
N GLY A 22 10.56 -6.91 -1.61
CA GLY A 22 10.65 -8.38 -1.75
C GLY A 22 10.17 -9.20 -0.54
N ASP A 23 9.97 -8.56 0.62
CA ASP A 23 9.39 -9.15 1.83
C ASP A 23 7.86 -9.15 1.88
N LEU A 24 7.18 -8.45 0.94
CA LEU A 24 5.73 -8.41 0.86
C LEU A 24 5.18 -9.65 0.16
N THR A 25 4.14 -10.23 0.75
CA THR A 25 3.37 -11.33 0.17
C THR A 25 2.10 -10.81 -0.51
N ASP A 26 1.41 -11.70 -1.24
CA ASP A 26 0.11 -11.38 -1.82
C ASP A 26 -0.94 -11.00 -0.77
N ASP A 27 -0.88 -11.59 0.43
CA ASP A 27 -1.74 -11.24 1.55
C ASP A 27 -1.46 -9.82 2.06
N ASP A 28 -0.19 -9.43 2.16
CA ASP A 28 0.22 -8.11 2.67
C ASP A 28 -0.27 -6.97 1.75
N VAL A 29 -0.32 -7.22 0.44
CA VAL A 29 -0.78 -6.23 -0.54
C VAL A 29 -2.27 -6.33 -0.89
N THR A 30 -2.97 -7.31 -0.32
CA THR A 30 -4.39 -7.49 -0.54
C THR A 30 -5.19 -6.39 0.14
N TYR A 31 -5.92 -5.63 -0.69
CA TYR A 31 -6.78 -4.55 -0.25
C TYR A 31 -8.22 -5.01 -0.07
N THR A 32 -8.84 -4.57 1.03
CA THR A 32 -10.26 -4.73 1.31
C THR A 32 -10.92 -3.35 1.34
N GLU A 33 -12.04 -3.19 0.63
CA GLU A 33 -12.71 -1.91 0.50
C GLU A 33 -13.07 -1.29 1.86
N GLY A 34 -12.79 0.00 2.02
CA GLY A 34 -12.96 0.73 3.29
C GLY A 34 -11.88 0.46 4.34
N LYS A 35 -10.91 -0.42 4.07
CA LYS A 35 -9.83 -0.78 5.01
C LYS A 35 -8.44 -0.31 4.59
N PHE A 36 -8.35 0.85 3.95
CA PHE A 36 -7.08 1.34 3.43
C PHE A 36 -6.06 1.64 4.54
N ASP A 37 -6.52 2.08 5.71
CA ASP A 37 -5.63 2.30 6.86
C ASP A 37 -5.05 0.99 7.44
N GLU A 38 -5.83 -0.10 7.41
CA GLU A 38 -5.40 -1.44 7.84
C GLU A 38 -4.34 -2.01 6.88
N LEU A 39 -4.52 -1.80 5.57
CA LEU A 39 -3.51 -2.11 4.56
C LEU A 39 -2.21 -1.35 4.85
N LEU A 40 -2.28 -0.04 5.08
CA LEU A 40 -1.10 0.76 5.38
C LEU A 40 -0.41 0.35 6.68
N GLY A 41 -1.16 -0.12 7.68
CA GLY A 41 -0.60 -0.71 8.90
C GLY A 41 0.25 -1.95 8.61
N ARG A 42 -0.30 -2.89 7.84
CA ARG A 42 0.44 -4.09 7.43
C ARG A 42 1.69 -3.75 6.63
N LEU A 43 1.57 -2.82 5.68
CA LEU A 43 2.71 -2.35 4.89
C LEU A 43 3.75 -1.66 5.78
N GLN A 44 3.36 -0.88 6.78
CA GLN A 44 4.27 -0.27 7.75
C GLN A 44 5.05 -1.33 8.53
N GLU A 45 4.37 -2.37 9.03
CA GLU A 45 5.02 -3.47 9.77
C GLU A 45 6.03 -4.24 8.91
N LYS A 46 5.73 -4.45 7.63
CA LYS A 46 6.58 -5.20 6.70
C LYS A 46 7.73 -4.39 6.11
N THR A 47 7.46 -3.14 5.74
CA THR A 47 8.44 -2.28 5.07
C THR A 47 9.26 -1.43 6.05
N GLY A 48 8.82 -1.32 7.31
CA GLY A 48 9.40 -0.42 8.31
C GLY A 48 9.15 1.07 8.03
N ARG A 49 8.32 1.40 7.04
CA ARG A 49 8.04 2.79 6.62
C ARG A 49 6.81 3.35 7.30
N ASP A 50 6.81 4.66 7.53
CA ASP A 50 5.64 5.35 8.06
C ASP A 50 4.46 5.32 7.07
N LYS A 51 3.24 5.21 7.62
CA LYS A 51 2.00 5.25 6.83
C LYS A 51 1.94 6.46 5.90
N GLU A 52 2.45 7.61 6.32
CA GLU A 52 2.49 8.80 5.47
C GLU A 52 3.49 8.68 4.32
N GLU A 53 4.65 8.06 4.54
CA GLU A 53 5.62 7.82 3.48
C GLU A 53 5.06 6.84 2.46
N LEU A 54 4.41 5.76 2.93
CA LEU A 54 3.72 4.80 2.09
C LEU A 54 2.61 5.47 1.27
N LYS A 55 1.77 6.32 1.87
CA LYS A 55 0.77 7.11 1.14
C LYS A 55 1.40 7.98 0.05
N ARG A 56 2.50 8.68 0.36
CA ARG A 56 3.23 9.53 -0.59
C ARG A 56 3.92 8.73 -1.70
N GLU A 57 4.34 7.51 -1.40
CA GLU A 57 4.94 6.60 -2.38
C GLU A 57 3.88 6.06 -3.32
N ILE A 58 2.75 5.59 -2.79
CA ILE A 58 1.58 5.17 -3.58
C ILE A 58 1.09 6.32 -4.45
N ASP A 59 1.00 7.54 -3.91
CA ASP A 59 0.60 8.75 -4.64
C ASP A 59 1.56 9.10 -5.79
N ARG A 60 2.86 8.81 -5.65
CA ARG A 60 3.89 9.15 -6.65
C ARG A 60 4.26 8.01 -7.59
N TRP A 61 3.70 6.82 -7.38
CA TRP A 61 3.92 5.66 -8.22
C TRP A 61 3.49 5.89 -9.66
#